data_AF-A0A7C2X545-F1
#
_entry.id   AF-A0A7C2X545-F1
#
_cell.length_a   1.000
_cell.length_b   1.000
_cell.length_c   1.000
_cell.angle_alpha   90.00
_cell.angle_beta   90.00
_cell.angle_gamma   90.00
#
_symmetry.space_group_name_H-M   'P 1'
#
loop_
_entity.id
_entity.type
_entity.pdbx_description
1 polymer ?
#
loop_
_entity_poly.entity_id
_entity_poly.type
_entity_poly.pdbx_seq_one_letter_code
_entity_poly.pdbx_strand_id
1 'polypeptide(L)'
;MHIDTFEMERMQVQYENVVDYNLSESGILPLKLSELLDSPGDPENFLNQELCYPEAVGSPLLRERIAQFYPDCKPSNITVINGGSEANYVSLWTLLEKGKRLAFMLPNYMQ
;
A
#
# COMPACT_ATOMS: atom_id res chain seq x y z
N MET A 1 -13.24 19.81 9.29
CA MET A 1 -12.33 19.49 8.17
C MET A 1 -13.19 19.32 6.94
N HIS A 2 -12.89 20.05 5.87
CA HIS A 2 -13.51 19.81 4.57
C HIS A 2 -12.56 18.91 3.80
N ILE A 3 -13.05 17.79 3.27
CA ILE A 3 -12.29 16.84 2.47
C ILE A 3 -12.94 16.89 1.09
N ASP A 4 -12.17 17.28 0.08
CA ASP A 4 -12.63 17.29 -1.30
C ASP A 4 -12.85 15.87 -1.81
N THR A 5 -13.68 15.74 -2.85
CA THR A 5 -13.95 14.43 -3.45
C THR A 5 -12.71 13.94 -4.20
N PHE A 6 -12.33 12.68 -3.97
CA PHE A 6 -11.29 12.05 -4.75
C PHE A 6 -11.86 11.59 -6.11
N GLU A 7 -11.81 12.48 -7.10
CA GLU A 7 -12.45 12.28 -8.41
C GLU A 7 -12.02 10.99 -9.12
N MET A 8 -10.75 10.60 -9.02
CA MET A 8 -10.25 9.35 -9.58
C MET A 8 -10.95 8.13 -8.96
N GLU A 9 -11.01 8.07 -7.63
CA GLU A 9 -11.71 6.99 -6.92
C GLU A 9 -13.20 6.98 -7.30
N ARG A 10 -13.84 8.15 -7.39
CA ARG A 10 -15.26 8.22 -7.79
C ARG A 10 -15.51 7.64 -9.17
N MET A 11 -14.64 7.92 -10.12
CA MET A 11 -14.70 7.35 -11.47
C MET A 11 -14.51 5.83 -11.43
N GLN A 12 -13.49 5.32 -10.72
CA GLN A 12 -13.27 3.87 -10.58
C GLN A 12 -14.48 3.17 -9.96
N VAL A 13 -15.00 3.65 -8.82
CA VAL A 13 -16.16 3.04 -8.14
C VAL A 13 -17.38 2.95 -9.06
N GLN A 14 -17.58 3.92 -9.94
CA GLN A 14 -18.71 3.95 -10.86
C GLN A 14 -18.58 2.95 -12.02
N TYR A 15 -17.36 2.73 -12.53
CA TYR A 15 -17.17 2.06 -13.82
C TYR A 15 -16.38 0.75 -13.76
N GLU A 16 -15.55 0.52 -12.72
CA GLU A 16 -14.59 -0.60 -12.63
C GLU A 16 -15.19 -1.97 -12.95
N ASN A 17 -16.44 -2.21 -12.52
CA ASN A 17 -17.10 -3.53 -12.60
C ASN A 17 -18.25 -3.60 -13.62
N VAL A 18 -18.49 -2.54 -14.40
CA VAL A 18 -19.66 -2.46 -15.30
C VAL A 18 -19.30 -2.24 -16.77
N VAL A 19 -18.02 -2.03 -17.07
CA VAL A 19 -17.54 -1.86 -18.45
C VAL A 19 -17.10 -3.20 -19.04
N ASP A 20 -17.31 -3.37 -20.35
CA ASP A 20 -16.85 -4.56 -21.08
C ASP A 20 -15.32 -4.64 -21.16
N TYR A 21 -14.67 -3.47 -21.22
CA TYR A 21 -13.22 -3.34 -21.34
C TYR A 21 -12.71 -2.28 -20.38
N ASN A 22 -12.06 -2.72 -19.29
CA ASN A 22 -11.38 -1.82 -18.37
C ASN A 22 -9.92 -1.61 -18.80
N LEU A 23 -9.61 -0.40 -19.28
CA LEU A 23 -8.28 0.03 -19.70
C LEU A 23 -7.77 1.23 -18.86
N SER A 24 -8.40 1.50 -17.73
CA SER A 24 -8.11 2.69 -16.90
C SER A 24 -7.14 2.44 -15.75
N GLU A 25 -6.90 1.18 -15.36
CA GLU A 25 -6.04 0.87 -14.22
C GLU A 25 -4.56 1.15 -14.51
N SER A 26 -3.86 1.67 -13.51
CA SER A 26 -2.43 1.97 -13.52
C SER A 26 -1.55 0.80 -13.06
N GLY A 27 -2.14 -0.14 -12.33
CA GLY A 27 -1.52 -1.35 -11.84
C GLY A 27 -1.46 -2.50 -12.86
N ILE A 28 -1.12 -3.68 -12.35
CA ILE A 28 -1.12 -4.94 -13.09
C ILE A 28 -2.31 -5.80 -12.64
N LEU A 29 -2.64 -6.82 -13.44
CA LEU A 29 -3.67 -7.79 -13.07
C LEU A 29 -3.36 -8.43 -11.70
N PRO A 30 -4.31 -8.42 -10.74
CA PRO A 30 -4.09 -9.01 -9.43
C PRO A 30 -3.79 -10.51 -9.51
N LEU A 31 -2.81 -10.95 -8.71
CA LEU A 31 -2.51 -12.37 -8.55
C LEU A 31 -3.60 -13.07 -7.72
N LYS A 32 -3.92 -14.30 -8.09
CA LYS A 32 -4.68 -15.20 -7.23
C LYS A 32 -3.80 -15.66 -6.08
N LEU A 33 -4.40 -15.90 -4.92
CA LEU A 33 -3.67 -16.44 -3.77
C LEU A 33 -2.99 -17.78 -4.10
N SER A 34 -3.60 -18.62 -4.95
CA SER A 34 -3.00 -19.87 -5.42
C SER A 34 -1.77 -19.69 -6.32
N GLU A 35 -1.66 -18.55 -7.00
CA GLU A 35 -0.47 -18.20 -7.80
C GLU A 35 0.66 -17.67 -6.91
N LEU A 36 0.31 -17.13 -5.73
CA LEU A 36 1.28 -16.66 -4.74
C LEU A 36 1.78 -17.79 -3.82
N LEU A 37 0.91 -18.75 -3.48
CA LEU A 37 1.21 -19.90 -2.62
C LEU A 37 1.51 -21.14 -3.48
N ASP A 38 2.51 -21.04 -4.35
CA ASP A 38 2.81 -22.04 -5.38
C ASP A 38 3.72 -23.18 -4.90
N SER A 39 4.38 -23.02 -3.75
CA SER A 39 5.34 -23.98 -3.23
C SER A 39 4.68 -25.05 -2.36
N PRO A 40 5.17 -26.31 -2.39
CA PRO A 40 4.63 -27.37 -1.53
C PRO A 40 4.65 -26.98 -0.05
N GLY A 41 3.47 -26.99 0.58
CA GLY A 41 3.28 -26.63 1.99
C GLY A 41 2.83 -25.18 2.23
N ASP A 42 2.96 -24.26 1.27
CA ASP A 42 2.56 -22.86 1.44
C ASP A 42 1.07 -22.68 1.77
N PRO A 43 0.12 -23.36 1.07
CA PRO A 43 -1.30 -23.23 1.39
C PRO A 43 -1.63 -23.69 2.81
N GLU A 44 -1.04 -24.80 3.26
CA GLU A 44 -1.25 -25.33 4.60
C GLU A 44 -0.65 -24.40 5.66
N ASN A 45 0.58 -23.91 5.43
CA ASN A 45 1.23 -22.96 6.31
C ASN A 45 0.43 -21.66 6.46
N PHE A 46 -0.14 -21.15 5.36
CA PHE A 46 -0.98 -19.96 5.36
C PHE A 46 -2.27 -20.17 6.15
N LEU A 47 -2.95 -21.30 5.95
CA LEU A 47 -4.18 -21.65 6.66
C LEU A 47 -3.99 -21.89 8.16
N ASN A 48 -2.78 -22.28 8.58
CA ASN A 48 -2.43 -22.52 9.97
C ASN A 48 -1.90 -21.28 10.71
N GLN A 49 -1.90 -20.09 10.08
CA GLN A 49 -1.50 -18.85 10.75
C GLN A 49 -2.52 -18.43 11.82
N GLU A 50 -2.03 -17.99 12.98
CA GLU A 50 -2.87 -17.37 14.01
C GLU A 50 -3.24 -15.93 13.61
N LEU A 51 -4.53 -15.57 13.76
CA LEU A 51 -5.02 -14.22 13.51
C LEU A 51 -4.82 -13.34 14.76
N CYS A 52 -3.62 -12.81 14.92
CA CYS A 52 -3.23 -11.96 16.04
C CYS A 52 -2.86 -10.54 15.60
N TYR A 53 -2.63 -9.66 16.58
CA TYR A 53 -2.05 -8.34 16.29
C TYR A 53 -0.61 -8.51 15.80
N PRO A 54 -0.25 -7.98 14.62
CA PRO A 54 1.12 -8.04 14.14
C PRO A 54 2.03 -7.10 14.94
N GLU A 55 3.34 -7.27 14.79
CA GLU A 55 4.31 -6.28 15.27
C GLU A 55 4.03 -4.90 14.64
N ALA A 56 4.01 -3.86 15.48
CA ALA A 56 3.55 -2.52 15.09
C ALA A 56 4.32 -1.88 13.91
N VAL A 57 5.55 -2.32 13.65
CA VAL A 57 6.41 -1.81 12.57
C VAL A 57 6.56 -2.80 11.41
N GLY A 58 5.92 -3.96 11.49
CA GLY A 58 6.11 -5.12 10.61
C GLY A 58 7.11 -6.14 11.15
N SER A 59 6.99 -7.40 10.71
CA SER A 59 7.84 -8.49 11.17
C SER A 59 9.31 -8.29 10.75
N PRO A 60 10.28 -8.83 11.51
CA PRO A 60 11.71 -8.71 11.20
C PRO A 60 12.04 -9.18 9.79
N LEU A 61 11.56 -10.37 9.41
CA LEU A 61 11.79 -10.96 8.08
C LEU A 61 11.25 -10.05 6.97
N LEU A 62 10.05 -9.51 7.11
CA LEU A 62 9.46 -8.63 6.09
C LEU A 62 10.29 -7.36 5.92
N ARG A 63 10.69 -6.72 7.03
CA ARG A 63 11.48 -5.49 7.01
C ARG A 63 12.88 -5.72 6.41
N GLU A 64 13.50 -6.86 6.69
CA GLU A 64 14.76 -7.28 6.06
C GLU A 64 14.63 -7.42 4.55
N ARG A 65 13.56 -8.06 4.07
CA ARG A 65 13.31 -8.24 2.64
C ARG A 65 13.03 -6.92 1.94
N ILE A 66 12.24 -6.03 2.54
CA ILE A 66 11.94 -4.71 1.98
C ILE A 66 13.22 -3.87 1.87
N ALA A 67 14.09 -3.89 2.90
CA ALA A 67 15.32 -3.10 2.91
C ALA A 67 16.25 -3.45 1.74
N GLN A 68 16.22 -4.69 1.23
CA GLN A 68 17.04 -5.12 0.08
C GLN A 68 16.69 -4.41 -1.23
N PHE A 69 15.51 -3.80 -1.34
CA PHE A 69 15.12 -3.03 -2.53
C PHE A 69 15.77 -1.64 -2.60
N TYR A 70 16.38 -1.16 -1.51
CA TYR A 70 16.86 0.21 -1.40
C TYR A 70 18.35 0.24 -1.02
N PRO A 71 19.20 0.95 -1.80
CA PRO A 71 20.60 1.16 -1.42
C PRO A 71 20.74 1.81 -0.04
N ASP A 72 21.70 1.33 0.75
CA ASP A 72 22.01 1.81 2.12
C ASP A 72 20.85 1.79 3.13
N CYS A 73 19.78 1.05 2.84
CA CYS A 73 18.64 0.91 3.74
C CYS A 73 18.84 -0.22 4.76
N LYS A 74 18.59 0.06 6.04
CA LYS A 74 18.57 -0.95 7.11
C LYS A 74 17.13 -1.32 7.44
N PRO A 75 16.88 -2.53 7.99
CA PRO A 75 15.53 -2.91 8.44
C PRO A 75 14.92 -1.90 9.43
N SER A 76 15.77 -1.24 10.24
CA SER A 76 15.37 -0.18 11.18
C SER A 76 14.80 1.07 10.49
N ASN A 77 15.05 1.27 9.20
CA ASN A 77 14.48 2.36 8.41
C ASN A 77 13.10 2.04 7.85
N ILE A 78 12.63 0.79 7.96
CA ILE A 78 11.36 0.33 7.40
C ILE A 78 10.28 0.30 8.49
N THR A 79 9.11 0.85 8.15
CA THR A 79 7.84 0.68 8.87
C THR A 79 6.81 0.18 7.87
N VAL A 80 6.23 -0.99 8.15
CA VAL A 80 5.19 -1.61 7.33
C VAL A 80 3.81 -1.09 7.74
N ILE A 81 2.98 -0.79 6.76
CA ILE A 81 1.67 -0.14 6.91
C ILE A 81 0.72 -0.62 5.81
N ASN A 82 -0.56 -0.25 5.90
CA ASN A 82 -1.62 -0.66 5.00
C ASN A 82 -1.58 0.10 3.66
N GLY A 83 -0.64 -0.32 2.81
CA GLY A 83 -0.48 0.18 1.45
C GLY A 83 0.13 1.58 1.36
N GLY A 84 0.36 2.03 0.13
CA GLY A 84 0.89 3.38 -0.14
C GLY A 84 -0.03 4.49 0.38
N SER A 85 -1.31 4.18 0.52
CA SER A 85 -2.30 5.14 0.99
C SER A 85 -2.09 5.60 2.43
N GLU A 86 -1.90 4.65 3.36
CA GLU A 86 -1.54 4.98 4.73
C GLU A 86 -0.17 5.66 4.80
N ALA A 87 0.74 5.33 3.87
CA ALA A 87 2.10 5.88 3.84
C ALA A 87 2.09 7.37 3.60
N ASN A 88 1.33 7.79 2.58
CA ASN A 88 1.14 9.19 2.25
C ASN A 88 0.50 9.94 3.41
N TYR A 89 -0.57 9.37 3.98
CA TYR A 89 -1.32 10.00 5.07
C TYR A 89 -0.45 10.20 6.32
N VAL A 90 0.17 9.12 6.83
CA VAL A 90 0.99 9.19 8.05
C VAL A 90 2.22 10.06 7.84
N SER A 91 2.86 10.03 6.66
CA SER A 91 4.01 10.90 6.37
C SER A 91 3.63 12.38 6.43
N LEU A 92 2.53 12.79 5.79
CA LEU A 92 2.08 14.17 5.84
C LEU A 92 1.60 14.56 7.24
N TRP A 93 0.86 13.67 7.91
CA TRP A 93 0.35 13.91 9.27
C TRP A 93 1.48 14.09 10.29
N THR A 94 2.59 13.38 10.13
CA THR A 94 3.72 13.42 11.06
C THR A 94 4.73 14.51 10.74
N LEU A 95 4.94 14.83 9.45
CA LEU A 95 6.01 15.76 9.02
C LEU A 95 5.51 17.20 8.80
N LEU A 96 4.23 17.42 8.49
CA LEU A 96 3.71 18.73 8.15
C LEU A 96 2.95 19.38 9.32
N GLU A 97 3.53 20.43 9.89
CA GLU A 97 2.89 21.22 10.94
C GLU A 97 2.10 22.43 10.40
N LYS A 98 1.17 22.95 11.22
CA LYS A 98 0.43 24.17 10.92
C LYS A 98 1.37 25.35 10.66
N GLY A 99 1.16 26.05 9.54
CA GLY A 99 1.95 27.21 9.14
C GLY A 99 3.25 26.87 8.38
N LYS A 100 3.57 25.58 8.19
CA LYS A 100 4.65 25.15 7.29
C LYS A 100 4.16 25.11 5.84
N ARG A 101 5.12 25.04 4.91
CA ARG A 101 4.87 25.05 3.46
C ARG A 101 5.25 23.69 2.87
N LEU A 102 4.41 23.17 1.98
CA LEU A 102 4.66 21.97 1.19
C LEU A 102 4.84 22.38 -0.28
N ALA A 103 5.83 21.82 -0.96
CA ALA A 103 5.91 21.82 -2.41
C ALA A 103 5.35 20.49 -2.92
N PHE A 104 4.36 20.54 -3.81
CA PHE A 104 3.68 19.37 -4.35
C PHE A 104 3.62 19.46 -5.86
N MET A 105 3.98 18.37 -6.55
CA MET A 105 3.93 18.26 -8.00
C MET A 105 2.49 18.12 -8.48
N LEU A 106 2.14 18.76 -9.59
CA LEU A 106 0.84 18.59 -10.23
C LEU A 106 1.00 18.36 -11.75
N PRO A 107 0.23 17.43 -12.36
CA PRO A 107 -0.71 16.49 -11.71
C PRO A 107 0.03 15.40 -10.91
N ASN A 108 -0.61 14.89 -9.85
CA ASN A 108 -0.09 13.80 -9.02
C ASN A 108 -1.25 13.05 -8.31
N TYR A 109 -0.96 12.01 -7.55
CA TYR A 109 -1.95 11.22 -6.79
C TYR A 109 -2.53 12.06 -5.63
N MET A 110 -3.85 12.32 -5.67
CA MET A 110 -4.55 13.33 -4.83
C MET A 110 -5.31 12.73 -3.63
N GLN A 111 -4.95 11.51 -3.27
CA GLN A 111 -5.55 10.64 -2.26
C GLN A 111 -5.98 11.31 -0.95
#